data_AF-I3UZG4-F1
#
_entry.id   AF-I3UZG4-F1
#
_cell.length_a   1.000
_cell.length_b   1.000
_cell.length_c   1.000
_cell.angle_alpha   90.00
_cell.angle_beta   90.00
_cell.angle_gamma   90.00
#
_symmetry.space_group_name_H-M   'P 1'
#
loop_
_entity.id
_entity.type
_entity.pdbx_description
1 polymer ?
#
loop_
_entity_poly.entity_id
_entity_poly.type
_entity_poly.pdbx_seq_one_letter_code
_entity_poly.pdbx_strand_id
1 'polypeptide(L)'
;MAAKKTFSTDEAIASDATDAAVASAPEAGEAVAQVTFADTVYTSRSLYLAKGEDLREFKVVAKRVSVPADDAEALAFLADHPELQRLDG
;
A
#
# COMPACT_ATOMS: atom_id res chain seq x y z
N MET A 1 -28.14 18.66 51.37
CA MET A 1 -28.58 17.64 50.41
C MET A 1 -27.96 17.96 49.05
N ALA A 2 -27.29 17.11 48.26
CA ALA A 2 -26.62 15.80 48.42
C ALA A 2 -25.84 15.55 47.08
N ALA A 3 -24.70 14.87 46.95
CA ALA A 3 -23.77 14.20 47.89
C ALA A 3 -22.30 14.31 47.37
N LYS A 4 -21.47 13.26 47.49
CA LYS A 4 -20.10 13.09 46.92
C LYS A 4 -19.80 11.59 46.68
N LYS A 5 -18.82 11.29 45.78
CA LYS A 5 -18.14 9.96 45.57
C LYS A 5 -19.00 8.84 44.91
N THR A 6 -18.47 7.79 44.24
CA THR A 6 -17.07 7.25 44.09
C THR A 6 -16.86 6.45 42.78
N PHE A 7 -15.61 6.01 42.53
CA PHE A 7 -15.10 5.13 41.46
C PHE A 7 -15.58 3.65 41.51
N SER A 8 -15.53 2.99 40.34
CA SER A 8 -14.90 1.67 40.03
C SER A 8 -14.44 1.73 38.55
N THR A 9 -13.23 1.32 38.11
CA THR A 9 -12.57 -0.02 38.15
C THR A 9 -13.40 -1.07 37.40
N ASP A 10 -12.87 -1.96 36.57
CA ASP A 10 -11.54 -2.18 35.96
C ASP A 10 -11.79 -3.17 34.80
N GLU A 11 -11.13 -3.01 33.64
CA GLU A 11 -10.91 -4.17 32.76
C GLU A 11 -9.62 -3.95 31.95
N ALA A 12 -8.58 -4.66 32.36
CA ALA A 12 -7.28 -4.62 31.70
C ALA A 12 -7.14 -5.74 30.67
N ILE A 13 -6.68 -5.36 29.48
CA ILE A 13 -5.90 -6.14 28.50
C ILE A 13 -6.44 -7.49 27.99
N ALA A 14 -6.76 -7.50 26.69
CA ALA A 14 -6.16 -8.47 25.78
C ALA A 14 -5.75 -7.75 24.48
N SER A 15 -4.46 -7.68 24.20
CA SER A 15 -3.98 -7.33 22.86
C SER A 15 -4.28 -8.50 21.93
N ASP A 16 -4.94 -8.24 20.81
CA ASP A 16 -4.61 -8.97 19.60
C ASP A 16 -4.38 -7.98 18.46
N ALA A 17 -3.17 -8.00 17.94
CA ALA A 17 -2.79 -7.23 16.78
C ALA A 17 -3.18 -8.01 15.52
N THR A 18 -4.47 -8.08 15.22
CA THR A 18 -4.89 -8.47 13.88
C THR A 18 -4.61 -7.29 12.95
N ASP A 19 -3.39 -7.30 12.41
CA ASP A 19 -3.01 -6.60 11.18
C ASP A 19 -3.93 -7.07 10.06
N ALA A 20 -5.11 -6.45 9.97
CA ALA A 20 -5.96 -6.52 8.79
C ALA A 20 -5.45 -5.52 7.75
N ALA A 21 -4.17 -5.64 7.39
CA ALA A 21 -3.72 -5.29 6.07
C ALA A 21 -4.46 -6.21 5.09
N VAL A 22 -5.69 -5.85 4.77
CA VAL A 22 -6.39 -6.30 3.56
C VAL A 22 -5.67 -5.69 2.36
N ALA A 23 -4.44 -6.17 2.14
CA ALA A 23 -3.93 -6.34 0.81
C ALA A 23 -4.95 -7.23 0.09
N SER A 24 -5.81 -6.59 -0.70
CA SER A 24 -6.74 -7.27 -1.60
C SER A 24 -5.91 -8.18 -2.48
N ALA A 25 -5.84 -9.47 -2.13
CA ALA A 25 -5.31 -10.48 -3.00
C ALA A 25 -6.19 -10.44 -4.25
N PRO A 26 -5.66 -10.08 -5.43
CA PRO A 26 -6.45 -10.14 -6.65
C PRO A 26 -6.91 -11.58 -6.82
N GLU A 27 -8.16 -11.73 -7.28
CA GLU A 27 -8.74 -13.03 -7.61
C GLU A 27 -7.80 -13.82 -8.51
N ALA A 28 -7.79 -15.14 -8.35
CA ALA A 28 -6.94 -16.05 -9.13
C ALA A 28 -7.46 -16.20 -10.58
N GLY A 29 -7.46 -15.10 -11.32
CA GLY A 29 -7.27 -15.12 -12.77
C GLY A 29 -5.87 -15.60 -13.13
N GLU A 30 -5.61 -15.76 -14.43
CA GLU A 30 -4.30 -16.17 -14.94
C GLU A 30 -3.18 -15.35 -14.31
N ALA A 31 -2.07 -16.01 -13.95
CA ALA A 31 -0.94 -15.38 -13.26
C ALA A 31 -0.23 -14.39 -14.20
N VAL A 32 -0.76 -13.18 -14.28
CA VAL A 32 -0.21 -12.08 -15.08
C VAL A 32 1.19 -11.78 -14.57
N ALA A 33 2.18 -11.85 -15.46
CA ALA A 33 3.56 -11.51 -15.11
C ALA A 33 3.60 -10.09 -14.54
N GLN A 34 4.31 -9.88 -13.43
CA GLN A 34 4.45 -8.56 -12.81
C GLN A 34 5.89 -8.05 -12.91
N VAL A 35 6.03 -6.75 -13.14
CA VAL A 35 7.30 -6.03 -13.01
C VAL A 35 7.27 -5.30 -11.68
N THR A 36 8.36 -5.40 -10.93
CA THR A 36 8.52 -4.70 -9.64
C THR A 36 9.57 -3.62 -9.77
N PHE A 37 9.34 -2.47 -9.16
CA PHE A 37 10.32 -1.39 -9.01
C PHE A 37 10.68 -1.22 -7.54
N ALA A 38 11.97 -1.02 -7.26
CA ALA A 38 12.50 -0.65 -5.96
C ALA A 38 12.57 0.87 -5.82
N ASP A 39 12.02 1.39 -4.74
CA ASP A 39 12.13 2.80 -4.37
C ASP A 39 13.39 3.04 -3.55
N THR A 40 14.29 3.86 -4.09
CA THR A 40 15.59 4.13 -3.46
C THR A 40 15.49 5.16 -2.34
N VAL A 41 14.46 6.02 -2.33
CA VAL A 41 14.33 7.19 -1.45
C VAL A 41 13.32 6.97 -0.34
N TYR A 42 12.13 6.43 -0.64
CA TYR A 42 11.00 6.35 0.29
C TYR A 42 10.63 4.91 0.64
N THR A 43 10.42 4.62 1.93
CA THR A 43 9.94 3.31 2.38
C THR A 43 8.51 3.03 1.94
N SER A 44 7.64 4.05 1.93
CA SER A 44 6.28 3.97 1.41
C SER A 44 5.83 5.34 0.89
N ARG A 45 5.07 5.37 -0.21
CA ARG A 45 4.40 6.57 -0.75
C ARG A 45 3.35 6.18 -1.79
N SER A 46 2.47 7.12 -2.13
CA SER A 46 1.53 6.99 -3.25
C SER A 46 2.01 7.82 -4.44
N LEU A 47 2.01 7.23 -5.63
CA LEU A 47 2.26 7.88 -6.91
C LEU A 47 0.94 7.92 -7.70
N TYR A 48 0.68 8.98 -8.44
CA TYR A 48 -0.59 9.16 -9.15
C TYR A 48 -0.34 9.46 -10.63
N LEU A 49 -0.80 8.57 -11.50
CA LEU A 49 -0.85 8.79 -12.94
C LEU A 49 -2.22 9.35 -13.31
N ALA A 50 -2.24 10.52 -13.96
CA ALA A 50 -3.45 11.07 -14.56
C ALA A 50 -3.73 10.36 -15.88
N LYS A 51 -4.95 9.81 -16.02
CA LYS A 51 -5.42 9.12 -17.23
C LYS A 51 -6.75 9.74 -17.66
N GLY A 52 -6.66 10.86 -18.40
CA GLY A 52 -7.83 11.67 -18.73
C GLY A 52 -8.35 12.38 -17.48
N GLU A 53 -9.61 12.13 -17.11
CA GLU A 53 -10.23 12.65 -15.90
C GLU A 53 -9.99 11.76 -14.66
N ASP A 54 -9.51 10.53 -14.85
CA ASP A 54 -9.21 9.59 -13.76
C ASP A 54 -7.79 9.75 -13.21
N LEU A 55 -7.63 9.45 -11.91
CA LEU A 55 -6.33 9.33 -11.24
C LEU A 55 -6.10 7.89 -10.80
N ARG A 56 -5.03 7.26 -11.32
CA ARG A 56 -4.61 5.92 -10.93
C ARG A 56 -3.51 6.00 -9.87
N GLU A 57 -3.78 5.45 -8.69
CA GLU A 57 -2.81 5.33 -7.61
C GLU A 57 -1.91 4.09 -7.80
N PHE A 58 -0.61 4.26 -7.60
CA PHE A 58 0.37 3.21 -7.41
C PHE A 58 1.00 3.36 -6.03
N LYS A 59 0.85 2.35 -5.16
CA LYS A 59 1.42 2.37 -3.80
C LYS A 59 2.79 1.73 -3.78
N VAL A 60 3.79 2.51 -3.37
CA VAL A 60 5.07 2.00 -2.88
C VAL A 60 4.87 1.55 -1.44
N VAL A 61 5.16 0.29 -1.15
CA VAL A 61 5.12 -0.31 0.20
C VAL A 61 6.41 -1.09 0.42
N ALA A 62 7.07 -0.89 1.57
CA ALA A 62 8.35 -1.53 1.89
C ALA A 62 9.41 -1.39 0.77
N LYS A 63 9.51 -0.18 0.21
CA LYS A 63 10.34 0.20 -0.94
C LYS A 63 10.02 -0.53 -2.25
N ARG A 64 8.80 -1.08 -2.42
CA ARG A 64 8.42 -1.79 -3.65
C ARG A 64 7.08 -1.34 -4.18
N VAL A 65 6.97 -1.28 -5.49
CA VAL A 65 5.70 -1.16 -6.24
C VAL A 65 5.73 -2.17 -7.37
N SER A 66 4.64 -2.91 -7.56
CA SER A 66 4.52 -3.96 -8.57
C SER A 66 3.31 -3.69 -9.46
N VAL A 67 3.49 -3.86 -10.77
CA VAL A 67 2.46 -3.61 -11.81
C VAL A 67 2.47 -4.75 -12.84
N PRO A 68 1.36 -5.00 -13.57
CA PRO A 68 1.34 -5.97 -14.66
C PRO A 68 2.38 -5.65 -15.73
N ALA A 69 3.01 -6.67 -16.30
CA ALA A 69 4.08 -6.52 -17.30
C ALA A 69 3.56 -6.11 -18.69
N ASP A 70 2.27 -6.29 -18.94
CA ASP A 70 1.51 -5.84 -20.11
C ASP A 70 1.05 -4.37 -20.01
N ASP A 71 1.11 -3.78 -18.81
CA ASP A 71 0.62 -2.42 -18.53
C ASP A 71 1.66 -1.36 -18.95
N ALA A 72 1.75 -1.12 -20.26
CA ALA A 72 2.73 -0.21 -20.85
C ALA A 72 2.64 1.23 -20.30
N GLU A 73 1.45 1.71 -19.92
CA GLU A 73 1.26 3.02 -19.30
C GLU A 73 1.85 3.06 -17.88
N ALA A 74 1.58 2.05 -17.04
CA ALA A 74 2.17 1.96 -15.72
C ALA A 74 3.70 1.80 -15.77
N LEU A 75 4.20 0.97 -16.71
CA LEU A 75 5.64 0.77 -16.90
C LEU A 75 6.35 2.04 -17.34
N ALA A 76 5.78 2.79 -18.29
CA ALA A 76 6.35 4.06 -18.75
C ALA A 76 6.35 5.11 -17.62
N PHE A 77 5.24 5.22 -16.89
CA PHE A 77 5.12 6.14 -15.75
C PHE A 77 6.15 5.83 -14.65
N LEU A 78 6.25 4.57 -14.20
CA LEU A 78 7.20 4.19 -13.16
C LEU A 78 8.67 4.24 -13.62
N ALA A 79 8.94 4.13 -14.93
CA ALA A 79 10.29 4.27 -15.48
C ALA A 79 10.74 5.75 -15.67
N ASP A 80 9.82 6.71 -15.70
CA ASP A 80 10.14 8.15 -15.74
C ASP A 80 10.62 8.68 -14.38
N HIS A 81 10.32 7.96 -13.30
CA HIS A 81 10.76 8.27 -11.94
C HIS A 81 12.22 7.84 -11.69
N PRO A 82 13.20 8.77 -11.61
CA PRO A 82 14.63 8.42 -11.48
C PRO A 82 14.98 7.76 -10.14
N GLU A 83 14.12 7.86 -9.14
CA GLU A 83 14.32 7.19 -7.85
C GLU A 83 13.77 5.75 -7.80
N LEU A 84 13.02 5.32 -8.84
CA LEU A 84 12.52 3.96 -9.00
C LEU A 84 13.45 3.14 -9.90
N GLN A 85 13.98 2.06 -9.34
CA GLN A 85 14.83 1.11 -10.07
C GLN A 85 14.03 -0.15 -10.39
N ARG A 86 13.84 -0.46 -11.66
CA ARG A 86 13.23 -1.73 -12.08
C ARG A 86 14.06 -2.90 -11.51
N LEU A 87 13.38 -3.80 -10.81
CA LEU A 87 13.92 -5.09 -10.42
C LEU A 87 13.55 -6.06 -11.54
N ASP A 88 14.52 -6.39 -12.39
CA ASP A 88 14.40 -7.56 -13.25
C ASP A 88 14.41 -8.82 -12.38
N GLY A 89 13.47 -9.73 -12.64
CA GLY A 89 13.21 -10.95 -11.86
C GLY A 89 13.98 -12.16 -12.36
#